data_AF-A0A1H9HCV6-F1
#
_entry.id   AF-A0A1H9HCV6-F1
#
_cell.length_a   1.000
_cell.length_b   1.000
_cell.length_c   1.000
_cell.angle_alpha   90.00
_cell.angle_beta   90.00
_cell.angle_gamma   90.00
#
_symmetry.space_group_name_H-M   'P 1'
#
loop_
_entity.id
_entity.type
_entity.pdbx_description
1 polymer ?
#
loop_
_entity_poly.entity_id
_entity_poly.type
_entity_poly.pdbx_seq_one_letter_code
_entity_poly.pdbx_strand_id
1 'polypeptide(L)'
;MWKTVIASLLLVTSAPVASAAGPEQVPHVVAAHYRGLGDGIGFGQARAHLCDLARMFTGYAADPQFRDLEKRQVVERIVAQPPPIGPTRQVRDLFTGYVQGYNRYAARHPECGRKLTEAELYRFNHVAFNEGIFRAARGIWPEAGGEVKERGSNTIAVGSRGSSGGRGVLLGNPHVPWRGEVSFWHARLTIPGKVDVDGVTVLGMPVVFNGYNREVAWSATISTASSYSLTKLDLVDRHTYLVDGRPEKMIDRGTHWDTRYGPVTRSIRTNPHLTGHEITPLPWTDTEAYAVTDGAADRLPALNSVAGFLEARSTKDLKASLDRYGGTVRTNIVAADKAGDTLYAGIQVVPDVAPDCVVDQEFLERTSVAIVDGTRSACKPGLLPVDKMPWILSDTYATNSNSSHAFARADKPLTGFPPVFGDEDIANMRTRFGLEEIPRHWGRYDAETMKRLVFENRNTAAELYLDQMPCTRAECEVLRKWDRRNEIGSVGALLFDRWFAAGGTEKAFDEVVAELGPKIHQPLGDNQYVVRDGRKIPLHGGPGWSGVYNLINMDWQDQEVSDGSSFVFAVEYTDRACPTAYTLMAPARPDLYSAKKWQKGALCR
;
A
#
# COMPACT_ATOMS: atom_id res chain seq x y z
N MET A 1 6.92 59.44 -12.79
CA MET A 1 8.33 59.70 -12.44
C MET A 1 8.55 59.15 -11.04
N TRP A 2 9.25 58.01 -10.95
CA TRP A 2 10.56 57.87 -10.30
C TRP A 2 10.47 57.82 -8.76
N LYS A 3 10.66 56.62 -8.18
CA LYS A 3 11.85 56.17 -7.38
C LYS A 3 11.82 56.80 -5.96
N THR A 4 12.06 56.13 -4.83
CA THR A 4 12.99 55.02 -4.51
C THR A 4 12.67 54.50 -3.08
N VAL A 5 12.63 53.17 -2.92
CA VAL A 5 13.21 52.31 -1.85
C VAL A 5 13.19 52.77 -0.38
N ILE A 6 12.64 51.92 0.51
CA ILE A 6 13.38 51.20 1.57
C ILE A 6 12.61 49.92 1.93
N ALA A 7 13.34 48.81 1.90
CA ALA A 7 12.95 47.50 2.36
C ALA A 7 13.16 47.33 3.88
N SER A 8 12.50 46.30 4.41
CA SER A 8 12.84 45.55 5.62
C SER A 8 12.25 46.06 6.93
N LEU A 9 11.25 45.35 7.44
CA LEU A 9 11.36 44.46 8.62
C LEU A 9 9.95 44.03 9.05
N LEU A 10 9.53 42.82 8.70
CA LEU A 10 8.48 42.09 9.40
C LEU A 10 8.89 40.63 9.50
N LEU A 11 9.58 40.32 10.60
CA LEU A 11 9.66 38.99 11.19
C LEU A 11 8.24 38.57 11.56
N VAL A 12 7.60 37.75 10.73
CA VAL A 12 6.36 37.07 11.10
C VAL A 12 6.73 35.64 11.50
N THR A 13 6.81 35.42 12.80
CA THR A 13 6.70 34.09 13.41
C THR A 13 5.23 33.65 13.32
N SER A 14 4.75 33.26 12.15
CA SER A 14 3.42 32.65 12.02
C SER A 14 3.54 31.15 12.21
N ALA A 15 2.92 30.62 13.28
CA ALA A 15 2.62 29.20 13.41
C ALA A 15 1.90 28.69 12.13
N PRO A 16 2.11 27.43 11.71
CA PRO A 16 1.39 26.88 10.56
C PRO A 16 -0.12 26.92 10.86
N VAL A 17 -0.86 27.64 10.02
CA VAL A 17 -2.32 27.72 10.10
C VAL A 17 -2.88 26.55 9.29
N ALA A 18 -3.29 25.48 9.98
CA ALA A 18 -4.27 24.57 9.41
C ALA A 18 -5.62 25.31 9.40
N SER A 19 -5.96 25.97 8.29
CA SER A 19 -7.24 26.68 8.20
C SER A 19 -8.39 25.67 8.27
N ALA A 20 -9.42 25.99 9.04
CA ALA A 20 -10.53 25.10 9.32
C ALA A 20 -11.43 24.86 8.10
N ALA A 21 -11.93 23.64 7.96
CA ALA A 21 -13.32 23.44 7.63
C ALA A 21 -13.83 22.15 8.25
N GLY A 22 -15.17 21.99 8.27
CA GLY A 22 -15.83 20.74 8.66
C GLY A 22 -15.44 19.57 7.74
N PRO A 23 -16.17 18.44 7.80
CA PRO A 23 -15.91 17.23 7.00
C PRO A 23 -15.94 17.41 5.46
N GLU A 24 -16.01 18.66 4.97
CA GLU A 24 -16.14 19.04 3.57
C GLU A 24 -14.89 19.65 2.92
N GLN A 25 -13.84 20.04 3.66
CA GLN A 25 -12.62 20.59 3.01
C GLN A 25 -11.35 19.80 3.36
N VAL A 26 -10.63 19.45 2.30
CA VAL A 26 -9.29 18.88 2.36
C VAL A 26 -8.36 19.90 3.03
N PRO A 27 -7.68 19.57 4.13
CA PRO A 27 -6.79 20.49 4.83
C PRO A 27 -5.61 20.90 3.94
N HIS A 28 -5.28 22.19 3.94
CA HIS A 28 -4.11 22.75 3.26
C HIS A 28 -3.09 23.23 4.29
N VAL A 29 -1.97 22.51 4.36
CA VAL A 29 -0.83 22.85 5.22
C VAL A 29 0.16 23.69 4.43
N VAL A 30 0.33 24.95 4.84
CA VAL A 30 1.34 25.86 4.29
C VAL A 30 2.43 26.11 5.32
N ALA A 31 3.69 25.94 4.94
CA ALA A 31 4.83 26.13 5.82
C ALA A 31 6.04 26.71 5.09
N ALA A 32 6.97 27.32 5.84
CA ALA A 32 8.22 27.84 5.28
C ALA A 32 9.28 26.75 5.04
N HIS A 33 9.13 25.58 5.68
CA HIS A 33 10.11 24.50 5.65
C HIS A 33 9.48 23.16 6.06
N TYR A 34 10.22 22.05 5.86
CA TYR A 34 9.76 20.70 6.15
C TYR A 34 9.29 20.47 7.59
N ARG A 35 9.96 21.08 8.57
CA ARG A 35 9.49 20.99 9.97
C ARG A 35 8.10 21.57 10.18
N GLY A 36 7.76 22.67 9.50
CA GLY A 36 6.43 23.25 9.59
C GLY A 36 5.39 22.43 8.82
N LEU A 37 5.77 21.76 7.71
CA LEU A 37 4.90 20.79 7.05
C LEU A 37 4.59 19.62 7.98
N GLY A 38 5.63 19.03 8.60
CA GLY A 38 5.49 17.97 9.58
C GLY A 38 4.53 18.37 10.69
N ASP A 39 4.72 19.56 11.25
CA ASP A 39 3.86 20.13 12.30
C ASP A 39 2.39 20.22 11.86
N GLY A 40 2.12 20.76 10.68
CA GLY A 40 0.75 20.83 10.16
C GLY A 40 0.13 19.45 9.90
N ILE A 41 0.91 18.47 9.41
CA ILE A 41 0.45 17.09 9.20
C ILE A 41 0.09 16.46 10.56
N GLY A 42 1.00 16.51 11.53
CA GLY A 42 0.78 15.92 12.86
C GLY A 42 -0.41 16.54 13.58
N PHE A 43 -0.55 17.87 13.50
CA PHE A 43 -1.72 18.57 14.04
C PHE A 43 -3.01 18.19 13.32
N GLY A 44 -2.99 18.12 11.99
CA GLY A 44 -4.16 17.80 11.17
C GLY A 44 -4.65 16.37 11.34
N GLN A 45 -3.73 15.39 11.35
CA GLN A 45 -4.07 13.99 11.64
C GLN A 45 -4.58 13.82 13.06
N ALA A 46 -3.93 14.44 14.06
CA ALA A 46 -4.44 14.43 15.44
C ALA A 46 -5.84 15.04 15.54
N ARG A 47 -6.08 16.16 14.85
CA ARG A 47 -7.40 16.79 14.82
C ARG A 47 -8.49 15.88 14.26
N ALA A 48 -8.17 15.10 13.24
CA ALA A 48 -9.13 14.19 12.62
C ALA A 48 -9.29 12.85 13.36
N HIS A 49 -8.22 12.34 13.98
CA HIS A 49 -8.11 10.94 14.43
C HIS A 49 -7.37 10.76 15.76
N LEU A 50 -7.40 11.74 16.70
CA LEU A 50 -6.59 11.70 17.92
C LEU A 50 -6.70 10.38 18.69
N CYS A 51 -7.93 9.93 18.97
CA CYS A 51 -8.17 8.73 19.76
C CYS A 51 -7.70 7.46 19.05
N ASP A 52 -7.88 7.38 17.73
CA ASP A 52 -7.42 6.24 16.95
C ASP A 52 -5.90 6.19 16.88
N LEU A 53 -5.24 7.34 16.67
CA LEU A 53 -3.78 7.46 16.73
C LEU A 53 -3.24 7.14 18.11
N ALA A 54 -3.86 7.64 19.18
CA ALA A 54 -3.44 7.35 20.55
C ALA A 54 -3.56 5.87 20.90
N ARG A 55 -4.66 5.22 20.46
CA ARG A 55 -4.86 3.77 20.61
C ARG A 55 -3.82 2.98 19.81
N MET A 56 -3.58 3.36 18.55
CA MET A 56 -2.57 2.77 17.68
C MET A 56 -1.18 2.84 18.34
N PHE A 57 -0.68 4.03 18.67
CA PHE A 57 0.64 4.17 19.30
C PHE A 57 0.73 3.48 20.67
N THR A 58 -0.37 3.37 21.42
CA THR A 58 -0.40 2.58 22.65
C THR A 58 -0.29 1.08 22.39
N GLY A 59 -0.98 0.58 21.37
CA GLY A 59 -0.87 -0.81 20.91
C GLY A 59 0.56 -1.14 20.48
N TYR A 60 1.16 -0.33 19.61
CA TYR A 60 2.56 -0.51 19.20
C TYR A 60 3.52 -0.44 20.39
N ALA A 61 3.36 0.49 21.33
CA ALA A 61 4.22 0.55 22.51
C ALA A 61 4.07 -0.68 23.45
N ALA A 62 2.93 -1.38 23.38
CA ALA A 62 2.71 -2.63 24.10
C ALA A 62 3.24 -3.86 23.35
N ASP A 63 3.45 -3.75 22.04
CA ASP A 63 3.86 -4.84 21.17
C ASP A 63 5.26 -5.41 21.55
N PRO A 64 5.42 -6.75 21.59
CA PRO A 64 6.69 -7.39 21.96
C PRO A 64 7.86 -7.02 21.04
N GLN A 65 7.65 -6.89 19.73
CA GLN A 65 8.67 -6.47 18.77
C GLN A 65 9.11 -5.04 19.08
N PHE A 66 8.17 -4.15 19.34
CA PHE A 66 8.47 -2.74 19.62
C PHE A 66 9.31 -2.57 20.89
N ARG A 67 8.94 -3.30 21.96
CA ARG A 67 9.67 -3.32 23.22
C ARG A 67 11.07 -3.90 23.06
N ASP A 68 11.21 -4.94 22.23
CA ASP A 68 12.52 -5.50 21.92
C ASP A 68 13.41 -4.49 21.15
N LEU A 69 12.88 -3.85 20.11
CA LEU A 69 13.58 -2.82 19.34
C LEU A 69 14.04 -1.65 20.22
N GLU A 70 13.19 -1.22 21.15
CA GLU A 70 13.51 -0.18 22.13
C GLU A 70 14.63 -0.62 23.08
N LYS A 71 14.52 -1.80 23.71
CA LYS A 71 15.54 -2.33 24.62
C LYS A 71 16.90 -2.47 23.94
N ARG A 72 16.89 -2.90 22.67
CA ARG A 72 18.11 -3.06 21.86
C ARG A 72 18.56 -1.78 21.19
N GLN A 73 17.84 -0.67 21.32
CA GLN A 73 18.10 0.60 20.64
C GLN A 73 18.35 0.46 19.12
N VAL A 74 17.60 -0.41 18.45
CA VAL A 74 17.82 -0.72 17.03
C VAL A 74 17.55 0.51 16.18
N VAL A 75 16.39 1.14 16.38
CA VAL A 75 15.94 2.27 15.55
C VAL A 75 16.77 3.52 15.82
N GLU A 76 17.23 3.74 17.05
CA GLU A 76 18.12 4.84 17.40
C GLU A 76 19.46 4.73 16.66
N ARG A 77 20.03 3.53 16.57
CA ARG A 77 21.26 3.30 15.78
C ARG A 77 21.05 3.50 14.28
N ILE A 78 19.88 3.14 13.75
CA ILE A 78 19.55 3.41 12.34
C ILE A 78 19.41 4.92 12.13
N VAL A 79 18.67 5.61 13.01
CA VAL A 79 18.45 7.05 12.96
C VAL A 79 19.74 7.83 13.19
N ALA A 80 20.76 7.28 13.84
CA ALA A 80 22.06 7.94 14.00
C ALA A 80 22.91 7.90 12.71
N GLN A 81 22.59 7.01 11.76
CA GLN A 81 23.37 6.85 10.52
C GLN A 81 22.98 7.89 9.46
N PRO A 82 23.89 8.16 8.48
CA PRO A 82 23.55 8.96 7.31
C PRO A 82 22.59 8.21 6.38
N PRO A 83 21.86 8.92 5.49
CA PRO A 83 21.16 8.29 4.37
C PRO A 83 22.13 7.50 3.47
N PRO A 84 21.69 6.38 2.86
CA PRO A 84 20.31 5.92 2.79
C PRO A 84 19.84 5.06 3.98
N ILE A 85 20.75 4.66 4.89
CA ILE A 85 20.41 3.80 6.03
C ILE A 85 19.52 4.56 7.03
N GLY A 86 19.99 5.72 7.50
CA GLY A 86 19.21 6.62 8.35
C GLY A 86 18.39 7.64 7.56
N PRO A 87 17.58 8.47 8.24
CA PRO A 87 16.71 9.45 7.60
C PRO A 87 17.48 10.67 7.05
N THR A 88 17.05 11.16 5.90
CA THR A 88 17.50 12.46 5.35
C THR A 88 17.12 13.61 6.27
N ARG A 89 17.76 14.79 6.10
CA ARG A 89 17.39 16.00 6.84
C ARG A 89 15.91 16.35 6.65
N GLN A 90 15.39 16.15 5.43
CA GLN A 90 13.98 16.35 5.10
C GLN A 90 13.08 15.46 5.96
N VAL A 91 13.35 14.15 6.02
CA VAL A 91 12.59 13.20 6.84
C VAL A 91 12.69 13.56 8.32
N ARG A 92 13.89 13.91 8.82
CA ARG A 92 14.05 14.35 10.22
C ARG A 92 13.18 15.55 10.55
N ASP A 93 13.21 16.58 9.70
CA ASP A 93 12.40 17.78 9.90
C ASP A 93 10.90 17.45 9.91
N LEU A 94 10.42 16.61 8.98
CA LEU A 94 9.03 16.15 8.92
C LEU A 94 8.62 15.40 10.21
N PHE A 95 9.47 14.50 10.71
CA PHE A 95 9.20 13.72 11.93
C PHE A 95 9.18 14.59 13.18
N THR A 96 10.19 15.45 13.36
CA THR A 96 10.24 16.41 14.48
C THR A 96 9.00 17.31 14.46
N GLY A 97 8.64 17.83 13.29
CA GLY A 97 7.42 18.62 13.11
C GLY A 97 6.17 17.84 13.49
N TYR A 98 5.99 16.64 12.94
CA TYR A 98 4.81 15.80 13.19
C TYR A 98 4.54 15.60 14.67
N VAL A 99 5.58 15.26 15.43
CA VAL A 99 5.48 15.07 16.88
C VAL A 99 5.06 16.37 17.59
N GLN A 100 5.60 17.52 17.18
CA GLN A 100 5.21 18.82 17.73
C GLN A 100 3.75 19.14 17.47
N GLY A 101 3.28 18.97 16.23
CA GLY A 101 1.90 19.20 15.83
C GLY A 101 0.91 18.28 16.54
N TYR A 102 1.21 16.99 16.56
CA TYR A 102 0.40 15.97 17.25
C TYR A 102 0.26 16.30 18.75
N ASN A 103 1.39 16.50 19.44
CA ASN A 103 1.39 16.77 20.88
C ASN A 103 0.71 18.09 21.23
N ARG A 104 0.80 19.11 20.36
CA ARG A 104 0.10 20.39 20.56
C ARG A 104 -1.41 20.23 20.51
N TYR A 105 -1.93 19.38 19.61
CA TYR A 105 -3.36 19.07 19.59
C TYR A 105 -3.75 18.20 20.79
N ALA A 106 -3.03 17.11 21.03
CA ALA A 106 -3.29 16.18 22.12
C ALA A 106 -3.33 16.86 23.51
N ALA A 107 -2.49 17.86 23.76
CA ALA A 107 -2.46 18.59 25.03
C ALA A 107 -3.77 19.37 25.33
N ARG A 108 -4.60 19.64 24.32
CA ARG A 108 -5.90 20.31 24.47
C ARG A 108 -7.08 19.34 24.59
N HIS A 109 -6.81 18.05 24.45
CA HIS A 109 -7.79 16.97 24.33
C HIS A 109 -7.38 15.77 25.21
N PRO A 110 -7.40 15.95 26.55
CA PRO A 110 -6.85 14.96 27.49
C PRO A 110 -7.59 13.63 27.49
N GLU A 111 -8.84 13.55 27.01
CA GLU A 111 -9.63 12.33 26.88
C GLU A 111 -8.94 11.25 26.04
N CYS A 112 -8.12 11.68 25.07
CA CYS A 112 -7.32 10.82 24.20
C CYS A 112 -5.84 11.27 24.16
N GLY A 113 -5.44 12.14 25.09
CA GLY A 113 -4.18 12.88 25.07
C GLY A 113 -2.98 12.05 25.51
N ARG A 114 -2.46 11.18 24.64
CA ARG A 114 -1.15 10.54 24.81
C ARG A 114 -0.06 11.44 24.23
N LYS A 115 1.09 11.57 24.90
CA LYS A 115 2.28 12.17 24.29
C LYS A 115 2.95 11.19 23.35
N LEU A 116 3.32 11.66 22.17
CA LEU A 116 4.14 10.94 21.20
C LEU A 116 5.58 11.45 21.24
N THR A 117 6.55 10.56 21.12
CA THR A 117 7.97 10.89 20.96
C THR A 117 8.44 10.65 19.52
N GLU A 118 9.55 11.29 19.11
CA GLU A 118 10.16 11.00 17.81
C GLU A 118 10.62 9.55 17.69
N ALA A 119 11.15 8.97 18.77
CA ALA A 119 11.57 7.57 18.81
C ALA A 119 10.41 6.61 18.55
N GLU A 120 9.24 6.83 19.17
CA GLU A 120 8.04 6.05 18.89
C GLU A 120 7.57 6.20 17.44
N LEU A 121 7.60 7.42 16.88
CA LEU A 121 7.22 7.63 15.49
C LEU A 121 8.16 6.91 14.51
N TYR A 122 9.48 6.96 14.74
CA TYR A 122 10.45 6.21 13.94
C TYR A 122 10.27 4.70 14.08
N ARG A 123 10.05 4.18 15.28
CA ARG A 123 9.83 2.74 15.50
C ARG A 123 8.53 2.27 14.87
N PHE A 124 7.45 3.05 14.92
CA PHE A 124 6.20 2.77 14.21
C PHE A 124 6.44 2.63 12.71
N ASN A 125 7.12 3.62 12.11
CA ASN A 125 7.43 3.57 10.69
C ASN A 125 8.42 2.44 10.33
N HIS A 126 9.36 2.10 11.21
CA HIS A 126 10.27 0.97 11.03
C HIS A 126 9.53 -0.37 11.02
N VAL A 127 8.69 -0.63 12.03
CA VAL A 127 7.89 -1.86 12.13
C VAL A 127 6.92 -1.99 10.96
N ALA A 128 6.28 -0.90 10.52
CA ALA A 128 5.36 -0.90 9.40
C ALA A 128 5.99 -1.36 8.07
N PHE A 129 7.33 -1.31 7.95
CA PHE A 129 8.07 -1.73 6.76
C PHE A 129 8.89 -3.02 6.94
N ASN A 130 8.87 -3.68 8.10
CA ASN A 130 9.53 -5.00 8.28
C ASN A 130 8.56 -6.13 7.93
N GLU A 131 8.37 -6.39 6.64
CA GLU A 131 7.40 -7.36 6.17
C GLU A 131 7.64 -8.78 6.70
N GLY A 132 8.88 -9.26 6.67
CA GLY A 132 9.24 -10.62 7.07
C GLY A 132 8.98 -10.84 8.55
N ILE A 133 9.42 -9.89 9.38
CA ILE A 133 9.17 -9.94 10.82
C ILE A 133 7.68 -9.88 11.11
N PHE A 134 6.93 -9.01 10.42
CA PHE A 134 5.49 -8.92 10.55
C PHE A 134 4.79 -10.24 10.18
N ARG A 135 5.21 -10.89 9.09
CA ARG A 135 4.64 -12.18 8.63
C ARG A 135 4.99 -13.35 9.55
N ALA A 136 6.12 -13.28 10.25
CA ALA A 136 6.59 -14.30 11.18
C ALA A 136 6.24 -13.99 12.65
N ALA A 137 5.59 -12.86 12.94
CA ALA A 137 5.42 -12.37 14.31
C ALA A 137 4.83 -13.40 15.27
N ARG A 138 3.83 -14.19 14.84
CA ARG A 138 3.23 -15.29 15.63
C ARG A 138 4.15 -16.47 15.87
N GLY A 139 5.09 -16.72 14.97
CA GLY A 139 6.07 -17.79 15.13
C GLY A 139 7.28 -17.37 15.96
N ILE A 140 7.53 -16.06 16.09
CA ILE A 140 8.62 -15.47 16.89
C ILE A 140 8.16 -15.21 18.34
N TRP A 141 6.99 -14.56 18.50
CA TRP A 141 6.48 -14.14 19.81
C TRP A 141 5.21 -14.92 20.20
N PRO A 142 5.12 -15.44 21.45
CA PRO A 142 3.99 -16.27 21.91
C PRO A 142 2.60 -15.63 21.88
N GLU A 143 2.51 -14.29 21.93
CA GLU A 143 1.25 -13.53 22.04
C GLU A 143 1.06 -12.51 20.89
N ALA A 144 1.61 -12.78 19.70
CA ALA A 144 1.45 -11.85 18.58
C ALA A 144 -0.01 -11.80 18.07
N GLY A 145 -0.47 -10.60 17.70
CA GLY A 145 -1.87 -10.25 17.46
C GLY A 145 -2.58 -10.86 16.24
N GLY A 146 -3.75 -10.27 15.95
CA GLY A 146 -4.84 -10.78 15.11
C GLY A 146 -4.57 -10.99 13.62
N GLU A 147 -5.58 -11.44 12.89
CA GLU A 147 -5.50 -11.69 11.44
C GLU A 147 -5.16 -10.41 10.69
N VAL A 148 -4.41 -10.55 9.59
CA VAL A 148 -4.06 -9.44 8.71
C VAL A 148 -4.78 -9.75 7.43
N LYS A 149 -5.80 -8.96 7.08
CA LYS A 149 -6.46 -9.05 5.79
C LYS A 149 -5.58 -8.37 4.74
N GLU A 150 -5.33 -9.04 3.64
CA GLU A 150 -4.54 -8.48 2.56
C GLU A 150 -5.29 -7.41 1.75
N ARG A 151 -4.52 -6.54 1.11
CA ARG A 151 -4.98 -5.27 0.55
C ARG A 151 -4.57 -5.16 -0.91
N GLY A 152 -5.51 -4.74 -1.74
CA GLY A 152 -5.25 -4.46 -3.15
C GLY A 152 -4.85 -3.01 -3.37
N SER A 153 -4.46 -2.69 -4.59
CA SER A 153 -4.46 -1.33 -5.14
C SER A 153 -4.53 -1.46 -6.65
N ASN A 154 -5.09 -0.47 -7.34
CA ASN A 154 -4.91 -0.35 -8.77
C ASN A 154 -4.29 1.00 -9.13
N THR A 155 -3.51 1.03 -10.21
CA THR A 155 -3.07 2.28 -10.83
C THR A 155 -2.94 2.10 -12.34
N ILE A 156 -3.40 3.08 -13.12
CA ILE A 156 -3.15 3.19 -14.55
C ILE A 156 -2.51 4.56 -14.80
N ALA A 157 -1.34 4.56 -15.42
CA ALA A 157 -0.66 5.72 -15.95
C ALA A 157 -0.64 5.62 -17.48
N VAL A 158 -1.07 6.68 -18.16
CA VAL A 158 -1.07 6.79 -19.62
C VAL A 158 -0.24 8.01 -20.01
N GLY A 159 0.70 7.81 -20.92
CA GLY A 159 1.60 8.83 -21.46
C GLY A 159 1.05 9.49 -22.71
N SER A 160 1.91 10.29 -23.34
CA SER A 160 1.54 11.13 -24.49
C SER A 160 0.85 10.37 -25.61
N ARG A 161 1.26 9.13 -25.89
CA ARG A 161 0.73 8.33 -27.03
C ARG A 161 -0.66 7.77 -26.82
N GLY A 162 -1.09 7.62 -25.57
CA GLY A 162 -2.41 7.08 -25.21
C GLY A 162 -3.41 8.15 -24.75
N SER A 163 -2.92 9.33 -24.37
CA SER A 163 -3.73 10.46 -23.92
C SER A 163 -4.37 11.25 -25.06
N SER A 164 -5.49 11.94 -24.78
CA SER A 164 -6.13 12.86 -25.74
C SER A 164 -5.34 14.15 -25.94
N GLY A 165 -4.66 14.63 -24.89
CA GLY A 165 -3.93 15.90 -24.87
C GLY A 165 -2.42 15.79 -25.11
N GLY A 166 -1.90 14.59 -25.39
CA GLY A 166 -0.47 14.36 -25.58
C GLY A 166 0.39 14.49 -24.31
N ARG A 167 -0.23 14.47 -23.11
CA ARG A 167 0.43 14.62 -21.80
C ARG A 167 0.05 13.46 -20.86
N GLY A 168 0.70 13.35 -19.70
CA GLY A 168 0.41 12.29 -18.75
C GLY A 168 -1.00 12.35 -18.15
N VAL A 169 -1.61 11.18 -17.99
CA VAL A 169 -2.89 10.97 -17.28
C VAL A 169 -2.70 9.82 -16.31
N LEU A 170 -3.13 9.98 -15.05
CA LEU A 170 -3.02 8.95 -14.03
C LEU A 170 -4.35 8.73 -13.32
N LEU A 171 -4.72 7.46 -13.12
CA LEU A 171 -5.73 6.99 -12.19
C LEU A 171 -5.02 6.25 -11.05
N GLY A 172 -5.13 6.77 -9.82
CA GLY A 172 -4.70 6.07 -8.62
C GLY A 172 -5.90 5.62 -7.80
N ASN A 173 -5.87 4.35 -7.37
CA ASN A 173 -6.92 3.72 -6.58
C ASN A 173 -6.31 2.72 -5.58
N PRO A 174 -5.57 3.19 -4.56
CA PRO A 174 -5.12 2.35 -3.48
C PRO A 174 -6.28 1.80 -2.64
N HIS A 175 -6.17 0.55 -2.18
CA HIS A 175 -7.17 -0.09 -1.33
C HIS A 175 -6.62 -0.32 0.08
N VAL A 176 -7.10 0.45 1.05
CA VAL A 176 -6.70 0.34 2.45
C VAL A 176 -7.94 0.28 3.35
N PRO A 177 -7.83 -0.19 4.60
CA PRO A 177 -8.90 -0.13 5.57
C PRO A 177 -9.47 1.27 5.69
N TRP A 178 -10.80 1.33 5.77
CA TRP A 178 -11.52 2.59 5.92
C TRP A 178 -11.45 3.16 7.34
N ARG A 179 -11.05 2.33 8.31
CA ARG A 179 -10.90 2.67 9.73
C ARG A 179 -9.61 2.07 10.28
N GLY A 180 -9.12 2.66 11.37
CA GLY A 180 -8.01 2.10 12.14
C GLY A 180 -6.64 2.31 11.50
N GLU A 181 -5.71 1.45 11.91
CA GLU A 181 -4.31 1.49 11.49
C GLU A 181 -4.22 1.44 9.97
N VAL A 182 -3.29 2.23 9.41
CA VAL A 182 -2.99 2.43 7.99
C VAL A 182 -4.04 3.13 7.11
N SER A 183 -5.14 3.63 7.68
CA SER A 183 -6.09 4.43 6.90
C SER A 183 -5.42 5.70 6.36
N PHE A 184 -5.95 6.23 5.26
CA PHE A 184 -5.42 7.45 4.64
C PHE A 184 -6.00 8.72 5.27
N TRP A 185 -5.17 9.76 5.28
CA TRP A 185 -5.57 11.13 5.54
C TRP A 185 -5.17 12.00 4.33
N HIS A 186 -6.16 12.68 3.74
CA HIS A 186 -5.98 13.53 2.54
C HIS A 186 -5.61 14.94 2.96
N ALA A 187 -4.53 15.49 2.39
CA ALA A 187 -4.12 16.87 2.61
C ALA A 187 -3.38 17.45 1.40
N ARG A 188 -3.37 18.78 1.33
CA ARG A 188 -2.46 19.55 0.46
C ARG A 188 -1.31 20.08 1.29
N LEU A 189 -0.09 19.96 0.77
CA LEU A 189 1.14 20.41 1.42
C LEU A 189 1.85 21.43 0.54
N THR A 190 2.19 22.60 1.09
CA THR A 190 2.90 23.65 0.36
C THR A 190 4.06 24.23 1.16
N ILE A 191 5.25 24.22 0.54
CA ILE A 191 6.37 25.11 0.87
C ILE A 191 6.56 26.03 -0.34
N PRO A 192 6.30 27.34 -0.24
CA PRO A 192 6.37 28.25 -1.39
C PRO A 192 7.69 28.12 -2.16
N GLY A 193 7.59 27.94 -3.48
CA GLY A 193 8.74 27.76 -4.39
C GLY A 193 9.42 26.40 -4.33
N LYS A 194 8.98 25.47 -3.47
CA LYS A 194 9.66 24.20 -3.23
C LYS A 194 8.77 22.96 -3.28
N VAL A 195 7.65 22.95 -2.54
CA VAL A 195 6.70 21.84 -2.47
C VAL A 195 5.29 22.37 -2.74
N ASP A 196 4.52 21.70 -3.58
CA ASP A 196 3.07 21.93 -3.76
C ASP A 196 2.44 20.60 -4.20
N VAL A 197 1.97 19.82 -3.24
CA VAL A 197 1.49 18.45 -3.42
C VAL A 197 0.08 18.31 -2.86
N ASP A 198 -0.79 17.59 -3.56
CA ASP A 198 -2.11 17.15 -3.09
C ASP A 198 -2.14 15.61 -3.11
N GLY A 199 -2.54 15.00 -1.99
CA GLY A 199 -2.54 13.55 -1.89
C GLY A 199 -2.77 13.04 -0.47
N VAL A 200 -2.52 11.75 -0.29
CA VAL A 200 -2.76 11.09 1.00
C VAL A 200 -1.47 10.65 1.68
N THR A 201 -1.48 10.84 3.00
CA THR A 201 -0.54 10.23 3.94
C THR A 201 -1.22 9.06 4.64
N VAL A 202 -0.48 8.02 4.98
CA VAL A 202 -0.96 7.02 5.94
C VAL A 202 -0.97 7.65 7.34
N LEU A 203 -1.94 7.30 8.19
CA LEU A 203 -1.94 7.74 9.59
C LEU A 203 -0.62 7.34 10.29
N GLY A 204 0.04 8.31 10.95
CA GLY A 204 1.35 8.10 11.58
C GLY A 204 2.56 8.18 10.64
N MET A 205 2.36 8.50 9.36
CA MET A 205 3.44 8.71 8.38
C MET A 205 3.44 10.16 7.85
N PRO A 206 4.49 10.96 8.06
CA PRO A 206 4.50 12.38 7.67
C PRO A 206 4.93 12.63 6.22
N VAL A 207 4.61 11.71 5.29
CA VAL A 207 4.96 11.81 3.85
C VAL A 207 3.76 11.42 2.97
N VAL A 208 3.61 12.10 1.83
CA VAL A 208 2.55 11.80 0.85
C VAL A 208 2.95 10.57 0.06
N PHE A 209 2.24 9.47 0.28
CA PHE A 209 2.55 8.18 -0.33
C PHE A 209 1.90 8.02 -1.70
N ASN A 210 0.70 8.59 -1.89
CA ASN A 210 -0.02 8.65 -3.17
C ASN A 210 -0.49 10.08 -3.40
N GLY A 211 -0.27 10.63 -4.59
CA GLY A 211 -0.65 12.01 -4.86
C GLY A 211 -0.13 12.55 -6.18
N TYR A 212 -0.19 13.88 -6.29
CA TYR A 212 0.26 14.60 -7.47
C TYR A 212 0.70 16.01 -7.12
N ASN A 213 1.57 16.56 -7.97
CA ASN A 213 1.94 17.96 -7.95
C ASN A 213 1.68 18.59 -9.34
N ARG A 214 2.33 19.72 -9.64
CA ARG A 214 2.11 20.43 -10.91
C ARG A 214 2.71 19.74 -12.14
N GLU A 215 3.61 18.80 -11.91
CA GLU A 215 4.46 18.21 -12.94
C GLU A 215 4.37 16.68 -13.01
N VAL A 216 4.09 16.00 -11.89
CA VAL A 216 4.05 14.53 -11.84
C VAL A 216 3.01 14.00 -10.84
N ALA A 217 2.29 12.95 -11.24
CA ALA A 217 1.38 12.19 -10.41
C ALA A 217 1.92 10.77 -10.20
N TRP A 218 1.73 10.22 -9.00
CA TRP A 218 2.17 8.87 -8.66
C TRP A 218 1.19 8.18 -7.71
N SER A 219 1.15 6.86 -7.82
CA SER A 219 0.44 5.99 -6.90
C SER A 219 1.28 4.73 -6.65
N ALA A 220 1.15 4.19 -5.45
CA ALA A 220 1.80 2.97 -5.00
C ALA A 220 0.81 1.81 -5.00
N THR A 221 1.29 0.62 -5.33
CA THR A 221 0.53 -0.62 -5.24
C THR A 221 1.32 -1.66 -4.46
N ILE A 222 0.66 -2.55 -3.71
CA ILE A 222 1.35 -3.67 -3.05
C ILE A 222 2.05 -4.53 -4.10
N SER A 223 3.31 -4.86 -3.85
CA SER A 223 4.16 -5.70 -4.68
C SER A 223 4.10 -7.16 -4.25
N THR A 224 4.28 -8.08 -5.21
CA THR A 224 4.50 -9.51 -4.98
C THR A 224 5.91 -9.82 -4.51
N ALA A 225 6.84 -8.87 -4.62
CA ALA A 225 8.22 -9.11 -4.23
C ALA A 225 8.38 -9.27 -2.71
N SER A 226 9.13 -10.28 -2.30
CA SER A 226 9.47 -10.48 -0.89
C SER A 226 10.64 -9.60 -0.47
N SER A 227 10.50 -8.90 0.65
CA SER A 227 11.57 -8.11 1.26
C SER A 227 12.43 -8.87 2.28
N TYR A 228 12.19 -10.18 2.42
CA TYR A 228 12.80 -11.05 3.42
C TYR A 228 13.07 -12.46 2.85
N SER A 229 13.90 -13.21 3.56
CA SER A 229 14.16 -14.64 3.32
C SER A 229 14.08 -15.43 4.63
N LEU A 230 13.92 -16.75 4.51
CA LEU A 230 14.12 -17.69 5.61
C LEU A 230 15.51 -18.30 5.53
N THR A 231 16.11 -18.60 6.66
CA THR A 231 17.37 -19.33 6.76
C THR A 231 17.13 -20.63 7.50
N LYS A 232 17.34 -21.77 6.83
CA LYS A 232 17.28 -23.09 7.45
C LYS A 232 18.56 -23.32 8.26
N LEU A 233 18.41 -23.74 9.50
CA LEU A 233 19.51 -23.96 10.43
C LEU A 233 19.58 -25.44 10.79
N ASP A 234 20.76 -26.04 10.62
CA ASP A 234 21.06 -27.36 11.17
C ASP A 234 21.51 -27.20 12.62
N LEU A 235 20.83 -27.90 13.52
CA LEU A 235 21.05 -27.80 14.96
C LEU A 235 21.88 -28.98 15.49
N VAL A 236 22.81 -28.70 16.40
CA VAL A 236 23.48 -29.72 17.22
C VAL A 236 22.78 -29.93 18.55
N ASP A 237 22.02 -28.92 18.98
CA ASP A 237 21.00 -28.98 20.02
C ASP A 237 19.97 -27.88 19.75
N ARG A 238 18.85 -27.89 20.47
CA ARG A 238 17.73 -26.96 20.28
C ARG A 238 18.08 -25.46 20.17
N HIS A 239 19.19 -25.02 20.74
CA HIS A 239 19.63 -23.62 20.76
C HIS A 239 21.06 -23.39 20.24
N THR A 240 21.63 -24.37 19.54
CA THR A 240 22.96 -24.27 18.94
C THR A 240 22.91 -24.76 17.51
N TYR A 241 23.27 -23.88 16.55
CA TYR A 241 23.24 -24.16 15.12
C TYR A 241 24.65 -24.18 14.52
N LEU A 242 24.81 -24.81 13.36
CA LEU A 242 26.09 -24.87 12.64
C LEU A 242 26.19 -23.75 11.59
N VAL A 243 27.38 -23.16 11.50
CA VAL A 243 27.80 -22.29 10.38
C VAL A 243 29.23 -22.64 10.01
N ASP A 244 29.46 -23.03 8.76
CA ASP A 244 30.73 -23.53 8.23
C ASP A 244 31.36 -24.62 9.12
N GLY A 245 30.51 -25.52 9.63
CA GLY A 245 30.88 -26.60 10.56
C GLY A 245 31.18 -26.15 12.00
N ARG A 246 31.04 -24.87 12.33
CA ARG A 246 31.25 -24.34 13.69
C ARG A 246 29.92 -24.16 14.42
N PRO A 247 29.79 -24.62 15.68
CA PRO A 247 28.60 -24.37 16.47
C PRO A 247 28.54 -22.91 16.92
N GLU A 248 27.39 -22.27 16.67
CA GLU A 248 27.02 -20.94 17.16
C GLU A 248 25.78 -21.06 18.06
N LYS A 249 25.83 -20.43 19.23
CA LYS A 249 24.69 -20.40 20.15
C LYS A 249 23.69 -19.33 19.73
N MET A 250 22.40 -19.67 19.78
CA MET A 250 21.32 -18.71 19.72
C MET A 250 21.39 -17.78 20.94
N ILE A 251 20.90 -16.56 20.79
CA ILE A 251 20.83 -15.57 21.86
C ILE A 251 19.42 -15.58 22.44
N ASP A 252 19.29 -16.01 23.70
CA ASP A 252 18.03 -15.94 24.44
C ASP A 252 17.66 -14.48 24.73
N ARG A 253 16.50 -14.04 24.24
CA ARG A 253 15.93 -12.71 24.50
C ARG A 253 14.86 -12.72 25.58
N GLY A 254 14.61 -13.87 26.21
CA GLY A 254 13.54 -14.11 27.17
C GLY A 254 12.16 -14.27 26.51
N THR A 255 11.88 -13.57 25.42
CA THR A 255 10.61 -13.66 24.67
C THR A 255 10.72 -14.42 23.36
N HIS A 256 11.92 -14.55 22.81
CA HIS A 256 12.26 -15.20 21.54
C HIS A 256 13.76 -15.51 21.53
N TRP A 257 14.23 -16.18 20.47
CA TRP A 257 15.63 -16.53 20.28
C TRP A 257 16.15 -15.91 18.99
N ASP A 258 17.30 -15.24 19.08
CA ASP A 258 17.98 -14.65 17.93
C ASP A 258 19.11 -15.54 17.44
N THR A 259 19.34 -15.49 16.14
CA THR A 259 20.55 -16.00 15.47
C THR A 259 21.29 -14.85 14.80
N ARG A 260 22.43 -15.13 14.17
CA ARG A 260 23.11 -14.14 13.30
C ARG A 260 22.30 -13.72 12.06
N TYR A 261 21.23 -14.47 11.74
CA TYR A 261 20.35 -14.24 10.60
C TYR A 261 19.07 -13.48 11.00
N GLY A 262 18.74 -13.45 12.29
CA GLY A 262 17.52 -12.84 12.83
C GLY A 262 16.79 -13.77 13.79
N PRO A 263 15.56 -13.43 14.19
CA PRO A 263 14.79 -14.22 15.13
C PRO A 263 14.39 -15.57 14.54
N VAL A 264 14.44 -16.61 15.38
CA VAL A 264 13.90 -17.94 15.08
C VAL A 264 12.37 -17.86 15.05
N THR A 265 11.77 -18.52 14.08
CA THR A 265 10.31 -18.58 13.93
C THR A 265 9.80 -20.01 13.76
N ARG A 266 8.61 -20.29 14.30
CA ARG A 266 7.91 -21.58 14.16
C ARG A 266 6.80 -21.57 13.10
N SER A 267 6.53 -20.41 12.51
CA SER A 267 5.57 -20.28 11.43
C SER A 267 5.80 -19.00 10.66
N ILE A 268 5.32 -18.98 9.42
CA ILE A 268 5.31 -17.77 8.62
C ILE A 268 4.05 -17.69 7.78
N ARG A 269 3.57 -16.46 7.59
CA ARG A 269 2.48 -16.19 6.67
C ARG A 269 3.00 -15.89 5.27
N THR A 270 2.83 -16.84 4.36
CA THR A 270 3.10 -16.65 2.94
C THR A 270 1.85 -16.20 2.22
N ASN A 271 2.06 -15.72 1.00
CA ASN A 271 0.95 -15.26 0.18
C ASN A 271 1.34 -15.31 -1.31
N PRO A 272 1.20 -16.48 -1.93
CA PRO A 272 1.76 -16.75 -3.25
C PRO A 272 1.12 -15.90 -4.38
N HIS A 273 -0.13 -15.44 -4.20
CA HIS A 273 -0.87 -14.73 -5.26
C HIS A 273 -1.72 -13.54 -4.79
N LEU A 274 -1.49 -13.02 -3.57
CA LEU A 274 -2.39 -12.02 -2.97
C LEU A 274 -3.84 -12.50 -2.86
N THR A 275 -4.00 -13.82 -2.71
CA THR A 275 -5.26 -14.55 -2.57
C THR A 275 -5.59 -14.91 -1.12
N GLY A 276 -4.64 -14.77 -0.19
CA GLY A 276 -4.89 -14.84 1.25
C GLY A 276 -4.24 -16.01 2.01
N HIS A 277 -3.27 -15.64 2.85
CA HIS A 277 -2.96 -16.18 4.19
C HIS A 277 -2.73 -17.69 4.36
N GLU A 278 -1.86 -18.27 3.55
CA GLU A 278 -1.24 -19.54 3.91
C GLU A 278 -0.35 -19.31 5.15
N ILE A 279 -0.60 -20.08 6.22
CA ILE A 279 0.30 -20.17 7.37
C ILE A 279 1.12 -21.44 7.19
N THR A 280 2.40 -21.27 6.91
CA THR A 280 3.34 -22.37 6.80
C THR A 280 3.95 -22.64 8.18
N PRO A 281 3.74 -23.82 8.79
CA PRO A 281 4.47 -24.25 9.97
C PRO A 281 5.95 -24.44 9.64
N LEU A 282 6.84 -24.02 10.54
CA LEU A 282 8.28 -24.17 10.41
C LEU A 282 8.82 -24.97 11.61
N PRO A 283 9.50 -26.11 11.38
CA PRO A 283 10.06 -26.92 12.46
C PRO A 283 11.00 -26.12 13.37
N TRP A 284 10.93 -26.40 14.66
CA TRP A 284 11.98 -26.06 15.61
C TRP A 284 12.16 -27.23 16.58
N THR A 285 13.05 -28.12 16.18
CA THR A 285 13.35 -29.40 16.84
C THR A 285 14.74 -29.34 17.48
N ASP A 286 15.31 -30.49 17.83
CA ASP A 286 16.71 -30.59 18.26
C ASP A 286 17.70 -30.63 17.09
N THR A 287 17.21 -30.72 15.84
CA THR A 287 18.03 -30.88 14.62
C THR A 287 17.82 -29.79 13.58
N GLU A 288 16.72 -29.04 13.64
CA GLU A 288 16.37 -28.05 12.62
C GLU A 288 15.61 -26.85 13.22
N ALA A 289 15.90 -25.65 12.71
CA ALA A 289 15.12 -24.44 12.96
C ALA A 289 15.16 -23.48 11.75
N TYR A 290 14.30 -22.47 11.77
CA TYR A 290 14.24 -21.43 10.72
C TYR A 290 14.37 -20.05 11.34
N ALA A 291 15.22 -19.20 10.78
CA ALA A 291 15.36 -17.79 11.15
C ALA A 291 14.86 -16.87 10.04
N VAL A 292 14.31 -15.71 10.40
CA VAL A 292 13.84 -14.70 9.43
C VAL A 292 14.91 -13.64 9.24
N THR A 293 15.38 -13.48 8.01
CA THR A 293 16.23 -12.35 7.61
C THR A 293 15.37 -11.33 6.87
N ASP A 294 15.11 -10.18 7.49
CA ASP A 294 14.34 -9.09 6.87
C ASP A 294 15.31 -8.01 6.37
N GLY A 295 15.26 -7.73 5.06
CA GLY A 295 16.17 -6.76 4.42
C GLY A 295 15.93 -5.31 4.82
N ALA A 296 14.78 -5.00 5.44
CA ALA A 296 14.43 -3.67 5.91
C ALA A 296 14.81 -3.44 7.39
N ALA A 297 15.20 -4.49 8.12
CA ALA A 297 15.38 -4.44 9.58
C ALA A 297 16.46 -3.46 10.07
N ASP A 298 17.44 -3.11 9.24
CA ASP A 298 18.57 -2.26 9.59
C ASP A 298 18.55 -0.87 8.92
N ARG A 299 17.42 -0.45 8.33
CA ARG A 299 17.33 0.74 7.48
C ARG A 299 15.94 1.38 7.42
N LEU A 300 15.85 2.58 6.84
CA LEU A 300 14.58 3.30 6.59
C LEU A 300 14.44 3.84 5.13
N PRO A 301 14.60 2.98 4.09
CA PRO A 301 14.71 3.42 2.70
C PRO A 301 13.41 4.04 2.17
N ALA A 302 12.25 3.44 2.48
CA ALA A 302 10.96 3.87 1.96
C ALA A 302 10.61 5.33 2.32
N LEU A 303 10.91 5.75 3.56
CA LEU A 303 10.67 7.13 4.00
C LEU A 303 11.49 8.14 3.21
N ASN A 304 12.76 7.82 2.95
CA ASN A 304 13.65 8.68 2.19
C ASN A 304 13.21 8.77 0.72
N SER A 305 12.91 7.62 0.10
CA SER A 305 12.44 7.53 -1.29
C SER A 305 11.19 8.37 -1.53
N VAL A 306 10.16 8.20 -0.68
CA VAL A 306 8.87 8.89 -0.83
C VAL A 306 8.95 10.36 -0.43
N ALA A 307 9.79 10.74 0.54
CA ALA A 307 10.02 12.15 0.84
C ALA A 307 10.58 12.92 -0.36
N GLY A 308 11.45 12.28 -1.16
CA GLY A 308 11.98 12.87 -2.39
C GLY A 308 10.90 13.19 -3.44
N PHE A 309 9.76 12.50 -3.43
CA PHE A 309 8.66 12.74 -4.36
C PHE A 309 7.99 14.11 -4.16
N LEU A 310 8.10 14.69 -2.95
CA LEU A 310 7.54 16.00 -2.64
C LEU A 310 8.14 17.14 -3.49
N GLU A 311 9.36 16.96 -4.00
CA GLU A 311 10.06 17.92 -4.87
C GLU A 311 10.18 17.45 -6.33
N ALA A 312 9.66 16.26 -6.68
CA ALA A 312 9.83 15.67 -8.01
C ALA A 312 9.11 16.49 -9.09
N ARG A 313 9.74 16.58 -10.28
CA ARG A 313 9.20 17.31 -11.44
C ARG A 313 8.96 16.43 -12.65
N SER A 314 9.27 15.14 -12.54
CA SER A 314 9.15 14.17 -13.63
C SER A 314 9.12 12.76 -13.08
N THR A 315 8.68 11.81 -13.92
CA THR A 315 8.84 10.38 -13.67
C THR A 315 10.30 9.97 -13.43
N LYS A 316 11.24 10.66 -14.09
CA LYS A 316 12.69 10.44 -13.92
C LYS A 316 13.18 10.85 -12.53
N ASP A 317 12.64 11.93 -11.96
CA ASP A 317 12.97 12.35 -10.59
C ASP A 317 12.46 11.34 -9.56
N LEU A 318 11.27 10.75 -9.79
CA LEU A 318 10.75 9.69 -8.93
C LEU A 318 11.68 8.47 -8.95
N LYS A 319 12.09 8.01 -10.15
CA LYS A 319 13.05 6.91 -10.29
C LYS A 319 14.39 7.24 -9.62
N ALA A 320 14.92 8.45 -9.83
CA ALA A 320 16.18 8.87 -9.22
C ALA A 320 16.11 8.89 -7.69
N SER A 321 14.97 9.26 -7.11
CA SER A 321 14.76 9.16 -5.66
C SER A 321 14.78 7.71 -5.17
N LEU A 322 14.11 6.80 -5.88
CA LEU A 322 14.13 5.36 -5.59
C LEU A 322 15.57 4.79 -5.68
N ASP A 323 16.29 5.08 -6.76
CA ASP A 323 17.68 4.62 -6.95
C ASP A 323 18.59 5.11 -5.82
N ARG A 324 18.44 6.39 -5.43
CA ARG A 324 19.30 7.04 -4.44
C ARG A 324 19.12 6.48 -3.03
N TYR A 325 17.90 6.10 -2.69
CA TYR A 325 17.54 5.75 -1.30
C TYR A 325 17.25 4.26 -1.10
N GLY A 326 17.40 3.43 -2.14
CA GLY A 326 17.22 1.98 -2.06
C GLY A 326 15.78 1.52 -2.21
N GLY A 327 14.93 2.33 -2.86
CA GLY A 327 13.56 1.98 -3.20
C GLY A 327 12.57 2.10 -2.03
N THR A 328 11.41 1.49 -2.21
CA THR A 328 10.38 1.34 -1.17
C THR A 328 10.51 0.00 -0.45
N VAL A 329 9.49 -0.40 0.31
CA VAL A 329 9.34 -1.77 0.81
C VAL A 329 7.94 -2.26 0.48
N ARG A 330 7.84 -3.44 -0.15
CA ARG A 330 6.58 -4.12 -0.49
C ARG A 330 5.64 -3.32 -1.42
N THR A 331 6.16 -2.37 -2.18
CA THR A 331 5.33 -1.52 -3.05
C THR A 331 5.98 -1.26 -4.39
N ASN A 332 5.17 -1.26 -5.45
CA ASN A 332 5.52 -0.71 -6.74
C ASN A 332 5.12 0.77 -6.79
N ILE A 333 5.79 1.57 -7.63
CA ILE A 333 5.41 2.95 -7.97
C ILE A 333 4.98 3.01 -9.43
N VAL A 334 3.79 3.54 -9.69
CA VAL A 334 3.28 3.82 -11.03
C VAL A 334 3.01 5.33 -11.14
N ALA A 335 3.51 5.97 -12.21
CA ALA A 335 3.46 7.42 -12.34
C ALA A 335 3.25 7.88 -13.79
N ALA A 336 2.73 9.10 -13.94
CA ALA A 336 2.66 9.84 -15.20
C ALA A 336 3.02 11.30 -14.96
N ASP A 337 3.74 11.92 -15.89
CA ASP A 337 4.15 13.32 -15.79
C ASP A 337 3.63 14.22 -16.91
N LYS A 338 3.84 15.52 -16.72
CA LYS A 338 3.42 16.57 -17.64
C LYS A 338 4.09 16.49 -19.00
N ALA A 339 5.29 15.90 -19.09
CA ALA A 339 5.94 15.69 -20.38
C ALA A 339 5.25 14.59 -21.21
N GLY A 340 4.45 13.75 -20.55
CA GLY A 340 3.81 12.60 -21.17
C GLY A 340 4.61 11.31 -20.99
N ASP A 341 5.59 11.29 -20.08
CA ASP A 341 6.30 10.08 -19.70
C ASP A 341 5.52 9.34 -18.59
N THR A 342 5.61 8.01 -18.58
CA THR A 342 5.10 7.11 -17.55
C THR A 342 6.23 6.31 -16.91
N LEU A 343 6.01 5.87 -15.68
CA LEU A 343 6.91 5.00 -14.92
C LEU A 343 6.11 3.82 -14.35
N TYR A 344 6.69 2.63 -14.45
CA TYR A 344 6.51 1.57 -13.45
C TYR A 344 7.88 1.30 -12.81
N ALA A 345 7.93 1.22 -11.48
CA ALA A 345 9.13 0.85 -10.74
C ALA A 345 8.78 -0.11 -9.60
N GLY A 346 9.28 -1.35 -9.70
CA GLY A 346 9.36 -2.32 -8.61
C GLY A 346 10.69 -2.22 -7.85
N ILE A 347 11.21 -1.01 -7.65
CA ILE A 347 12.48 -0.74 -6.98
C ILE A 347 12.23 -0.67 -5.46
N GLN A 348 12.70 -1.67 -4.73
CA GLN A 348 12.41 -1.87 -3.32
C GLN A 348 13.46 -2.75 -2.63
N VAL A 349 13.36 -2.90 -1.32
CA VAL A 349 14.19 -3.87 -0.58
C VAL A 349 13.85 -5.29 -1.01
N VAL A 350 14.83 -6.01 -1.58
CA VAL A 350 14.72 -7.40 -2.04
C VAL A 350 16.02 -8.14 -1.67
N PRO A 351 15.98 -9.35 -1.12
CA PRO A 351 17.17 -10.12 -0.81
C PRO A 351 17.89 -10.60 -2.10
N ASP A 352 19.22 -10.53 -2.11
CA ASP A 352 20.04 -11.15 -3.16
C ASP A 352 20.43 -12.57 -2.73
N VAL A 353 19.83 -13.57 -3.37
CA VAL A 353 19.99 -14.98 -3.02
C VAL A 353 20.65 -15.72 -4.17
N ALA A 354 21.81 -16.32 -3.90
CA ALA A 354 22.48 -17.18 -4.87
C ALA A 354 21.66 -18.46 -5.10
N PRO A 355 21.47 -18.92 -6.36
CA PRO A 355 20.64 -20.09 -6.65
C PRO A 355 21.09 -21.38 -5.94
N ASP A 356 22.40 -21.57 -5.75
CA ASP A 356 22.98 -22.73 -5.05
C ASP A 356 22.83 -22.68 -3.52
N CYS A 357 22.31 -21.58 -2.99
CA CYS A 357 21.97 -21.41 -1.58
C CYS A 357 20.51 -21.72 -1.27
N VAL A 358 19.64 -21.81 -2.28
CA VAL A 358 18.22 -22.12 -2.08
C VAL A 358 18.04 -23.62 -1.79
N VAL A 359 17.46 -23.94 -0.64
CA VAL A 359 17.27 -25.34 -0.19
C VAL A 359 15.89 -25.91 -0.54
N ASP A 360 14.95 -25.06 -0.94
CA ASP A 360 13.60 -25.45 -1.34
C ASP A 360 13.12 -24.55 -2.50
N GLN A 361 13.31 -25.05 -3.73
CA GLN A 361 12.93 -24.33 -4.94
C GLN A 361 11.41 -24.26 -5.13
N GLU A 362 10.69 -25.33 -4.76
CA GLU A 362 9.23 -25.38 -4.88
C GLU A 362 8.59 -24.33 -3.96
N PHE A 363 9.09 -24.20 -2.73
CA PHE A 363 8.63 -23.17 -1.81
C PHE A 363 8.90 -21.76 -2.35
N LEU A 364 10.07 -21.52 -2.95
CA LEU A 364 10.40 -20.24 -3.57
C LEU A 364 9.47 -19.91 -4.74
N GLU A 365 9.30 -20.83 -5.67
CA GLU A 365 8.42 -20.66 -6.84
C GLU A 365 6.97 -20.42 -6.43
N ARG A 366 6.49 -21.19 -5.45
CA ARG A 366 5.13 -21.02 -4.93
C ARG A 366 4.98 -19.69 -4.22
N THR A 367 5.85 -19.35 -3.27
CA THR A 367 5.60 -18.29 -2.28
C THR A 367 6.33 -16.99 -2.53
N SER A 368 7.28 -16.97 -3.47
CA SER A 368 8.25 -15.89 -3.70
C SER A 368 9.18 -15.63 -2.50
N VAL A 369 9.29 -16.56 -1.55
CA VAL A 369 10.17 -16.47 -0.37
C VAL A 369 11.28 -17.51 -0.49
N ALA A 370 12.53 -17.05 -0.50
CA ALA A 370 13.66 -17.97 -0.52
C ALA A 370 13.91 -18.57 0.88
N ILE A 371 14.08 -19.88 0.95
CA ILE A 371 14.69 -20.57 2.09
C ILE A 371 16.15 -20.84 1.73
N VAL A 372 17.08 -20.28 2.49
CA VAL A 372 18.53 -20.41 2.24
C VAL A 372 19.23 -21.32 3.24
N ASP A 373 20.31 -21.95 2.80
CA ASP A 373 21.17 -22.80 3.63
C ASP A 373 21.94 -21.97 4.67
N GLY A 374 21.55 -22.09 5.94
CA GLY A 374 22.20 -21.40 7.06
C GLY A 374 23.51 -22.04 7.53
N THR A 375 23.83 -23.25 7.05
CA THR A 375 25.08 -23.95 7.39
C THR A 375 26.28 -23.35 6.66
N ARG A 376 26.05 -22.54 5.62
CA ARG A 376 27.08 -21.87 4.83
C ARG A 376 27.00 -20.37 5.05
N SER A 377 28.01 -19.77 5.67
CA SER A 377 27.99 -18.31 5.90
C SER A 377 27.92 -17.49 4.60
N ALA A 378 28.45 -18.04 3.50
CA ALA A 378 28.37 -17.48 2.16
C ALA A 378 26.93 -17.38 1.61
N CYS A 379 25.98 -18.13 2.18
CA CYS A 379 24.58 -18.12 1.79
C CYS A 379 23.73 -17.07 2.53
N LYS A 380 24.34 -16.27 3.41
CA LYS A 380 23.65 -15.13 4.02
C LYS A 380 23.27 -14.12 2.92
N PRO A 381 21.98 -13.83 2.69
CA PRO A 381 21.58 -12.96 1.60
C PRO A 381 22.03 -11.52 1.82
N GLY A 382 22.50 -10.90 0.74
CA GLY A 382 22.67 -9.45 0.64
C GLY A 382 21.37 -8.77 0.23
N LEU A 383 21.47 -7.54 -0.28
CA LEU A 383 20.36 -6.91 -1.00
C LEU A 383 20.64 -6.90 -2.49
N LEU A 384 19.58 -7.16 -3.26
CA LEU A 384 19.66 -7.09 -4.70
C LEU A 384 19.97 -5.64 -5.11
N PRO A 385 20.96 -5.41 -5.99
CA PRO A 385 21.23 -4.09 -6.54
C PRO A 385 20.02 -3.48 -7.25
N VAL A 386 19.78 -2.17 -7.07
CA VAL A 386 18.60 -1.47 -7.62
C VAL A 386 18.51 -1.49 -9.14
N ASP A 387 19.65 -1.60 -9.83
CA ASP A 387 19.73 -1.70 -11.30
C ASP A 387 19.32 -3.07 -11.84
N LYS A 388 19.21 -4.09 -10.98
CA LYS A 388 18.67 -5.42 -11.31
C LYS A 388 17.17 -5.57 -11.02
N MET A 389 16.51 -4.51 -10.59
CA MET A 389 15.08 -4.53 -10.24
C MET A 389 14.19 -4.15 -11.44
N PRO A 390 12.94 -4.64 -11.52
CA PRO A 390 12.08 -4.36 -12.65
C PRO A 390 11.58 -2.92 -12.63
N TRP A 391 11.84 -2.18 -13.70
CA TRP A 391 11.29 -0.86 -13.93
C TRP A 391 11.19 -0.57 -15.43
N ILE A 392 10.32 0.37 -15.80
CA ILE A 392 10.19 0.85 -17.17
C ILE A 392 9.74 2.31 -17.20
N LEU A 393 10.45 3.11 -17.99
CA LEU A 393 10.00 4.42 -18.46
C LEU A 393 9.44 4.29 -19.88
N SER A 394 8.36 5.01 -20.18
CA SER A 394 7.71 4.98 -21.49
C SER A 394 6.96 6.27 -21.78
N ASP A 395 6.54 6.48 -23.02
CA ASP A 395 5.55 7.48 -23.42
C ASP A 395 4.16 6.86 -23.71
N THR A 396 4.01 5.56 -23.46
CA THR A 396 2.79 4.78 -23.70
C THR A 396 1.90 4.65 -22.46
N TYR A 397 2.08 3.62 -21.64
CA TYR A 397 1.34 3.41 -20.40
C TYR A 397 2.16 2.55 -19.42
N ALA A 398 1.72 2.54 -18.17
CA ALA A 398 2.12 1.61 -17.14
C ALA A 398 0.90 1.33 -16.25
N THR A 399 0.71 0.08 -15.83
CA THR A 399 -0.40 -0.28 -14.94
C THR A 399 0.06 -1.25 -13.86
N ASN A 400 -0.60 -1.28 -12.72
CA ASN A 400 -0.45 -2.37 -11.79
C ASN A 400 -1.71 -2.56 -10.95
N SER A 401 -2.16 -3.80 -10.83
CA SER A 401 -3.27 -4.23 -9.96
C SER A 401 -2.82 -5.36 -9.03
N ASN A 402 -1.59 -5.25 -8.53
CA ASN A 402 -0.89 -6.19 -7.65
C ASN A 402 -0.48 -7.54 -8.25
N SER A 403 -0.62 -7.75 -9.55
CA SER A 403 0.20 -8.80 -10.20
C SER A 403 1.67 -8.37 -10.26
N SER A 404 2.54 -9.33 -10.55
CA SER A 404 3.97 -9.09 -10.74
C SER A 404 4.26 -8.04 -11.82
N HIS A 405 5.51 -7.60 -11.85
CA HIS A 405 6.05 -6.64 -12.82
C HIS A 405 5.86 -7.05 -14.28
N ALA A 406 5.74 -8.35 -14.57
CA ALA A 406 5.51 -8.87 -15.92
C ALA A 406 4.30 -8.24 -16.60
N PHE A 407 3.28 -7.88 -15.81
CA PHE A 407 2.02 -7.31 -16.29
C PHE A 407 1.96 -5.78 -16.21
N ALA A 408 3.10 -5.11 -15.96
CA ALA A 408 3.14 -3.65 -15.94
C ALA A 408 2.74 -3.05 -17.30
N ARG A 409 2.99 -3.80 -18.39
CA ARG A 409 2.65 -3.50 -19.78
C ARG A 409 2.46 -4.78 -20.58
N ALA A 410 1.36 -4.91 -21.31
CA ALA A 410 1.12 -6.03 -22.21
C ALA A 410 1.99 -5.99 -23.49
N ASP A 411 2.34 -4.80 -23.97
CA ASP A 411 3.12 -4.65 -25.22
C ASP A 411 4.64 -4.78 -25.00
N LYS A 412 5.08 -4.67 -23.74
CA LYS A 412 6.46 -4.86 -23.33
C LYS A 412 6.51 -5.45 -21.91
N PRO A 413 6.19 -6.75 -21.76
CA PRO A 413 6.29 -7.44 -20.47
C PRO A 413 7.70 -7.34 -19.90
N LEU A 414 7.81 -7.19 -18.57
CA LEU A 414 9.08 -7.23 -17.84
C LEU A 414 9.31 -8.65 -17.33
N THR A 415 10.19 -9.41 -17.97
CA THR A 415 10.42 -10.82 -17.61
C THR A 415 11.90 -11.13 -17.38
N GLY A 416 12.18 -12.30 -16.80
CA GLY A 416 13.52 -12.78 -16.50
C GLY A 416 14.08 -12.27 -15.17
N PHE A 417 13.21 -11.84 -14.26
CA PHE A 417 13.62 -11.43 -12.91
C PHE A 417 13.64 -12.62 -11.95
N PRO A 418 14.41 -12.56 -10.85
CA PRO A 418 14.41 -13.61 -9.83
C PRO A 418 13.00 -13.95 -9.30
N PRO A 419 12.69 -15.22 -8.99
CA PRO A 419 11.36 -15.64 -8.49
C PRO A 419 10.88 -14.92 -7.23
N VAL A 420 11.80 -14.30 -6.46
CA VAL A 420 11.45 -13.45 -5.31
C VAL A 420 10.61 -12.23 -5.69
N PHE A 421 10.50 -11.86 -6.96
CA PHE A 421 9.60 -10.80 -7.44
C PHE A 421 8.16 -11.26 -7.69
N GLY A 422 7.91 -12.58 -7.73
CA GLY A 422 6.61 -13.15 -8.04
C GLY A 422 6.52 -13.79 -9.42
N ASP A 423 5.44 -14.53 -9.61
CA ASP A 423 5.09 -15.28 -10.82
C ASP A 423 4.89 -14.33 -12.02
N GLU A 424 5.65 -14.55 -13.10
CA GLU A 424 5.62 -13.75 -14.34
C GLU A 424 4.55 -14.23 -15.35
N ASP A 425 3.91 -15.37 -15.10
CA ASP A 425 2.97 -16.04 -16.01
C ASP A 425 1.50 -15.84 -15.59
N ILE A 426 1.24 -15.60 -14.30
CA ILE A 426 -0.13 -15.51 -13.76
C ILE A 426 -0.54 -14.07 -13.38
N ALA A 427 -1.46 -13.51 -14.18
CA ALA A 427 -2.17 -12.28 -13.84
C ALA A 427 -3.47 -12.55 -13.07
N ASN A 428 -3.74 -11.76 -12.03
CA ASN A 428 -5.02 -11.75 -11.31
C ASN A 428 -6.13 -11.08 -12.15
N MET A 429 -7.39 -11.25 -11.75
CA MET A 429 -8.54 -10.77 -12.54
C MET A 429 -8.59 -9.24 -12.68
N ARG A 430 -8.16 -8.45 -11.68
CA ARG A 430 -8.09 -6.98 -11.79
C ARG A 430 -6.97 -6.52 -12.73
N THR A 431 -5.85 -7.23 -12.75
CA THR A 431 -4.78 -6.99 -13.72
C THR A 431 -5.29 -7.24 -15.13
N ARG A 432 -6.02 -8.34 -15.36
CA ARG A 432 -6.66 -8.63 -16.65
C ARG A 432 -7.61 -7.53 -17.08
N PHE A 433 -8.51 -7.06 -16.19
CA PHE A 433 -9.36 -5.90 -16.46
C PHE A 433 -8.54 -4.70 -16.96
N GLY A 434 -7.49 -4.32 -16.24
CA GLY A 434 -6.65 -3.18 -16.61
C GLY A 434 -6.03 -3.34 -18.00
N LEU A 435 -5.46 -4.51 -18.30
CA LEU A 435 -4.81 -4.78 -19.58
C LEU A 435 -5.79 -4.83 -20.76
N GLU A 436 -7.04 -5.28 -20.53
CA GLU A 436 -8.08 -5.32 -21.56
C GLU A 436 -8.71 -3.95 -21.84
N GLU A 437 -8.84 -3.10 -20.80
CA GLU A 437 -9.45 -1.78 -20.96
C GLU A 437 -8.51 -0.75 -21.59
N ILE A 438 -7.20 -0.84 -21.31
CA ILE A 438 -6.20 0.12 -21.81
C ILE A 438 -6.27 0.31 -23.34
N PRO A 439 -6.27 -0.75 -24.17
CA PRO A 439 -6.37 -0.59 -25.62
C PRO A 439 -7.69 0.02 -26.11
N ARG A 440 -8.81 -0.15 -25.38
CA ARG A 440 -10.15 0.30 -25.83
C ARG A 440 -10.29 1.81 -25.88
N HIS A 441 -9.51 2.52 -25.07
CA HIS A 441 -9.53 3.98 -25.00
C HIS A 441 -8.23 4.63 -25.48
N TRP A 442 -7.40 3.89 -26.22
CA TRP A 442 -6.13 4.40 -26.74
C TRP A 442 -6.31 5.69 -27.55
N GLY A 443 -5.49 6.70 -27.26
CA GLY A 443 -5.57 8.05 -27.83
C GLY A 443 -6.70 8.94 -27.28
N ARG A 444 -7.48 8.44 -26.31
CA ARG A 444 -8.65 9.14 -25.74
C ARG A 444 -8.58 9.26 -24.22
N TYR A 445 -7.48 8.87 -23.58
CA TYR A 445 -7.36 9.00 -22.13
C TYR A 445 -7.26 10.46 -21.70
N ASP A 446 -8.13 10.82 -20.76
CA ASP A 446 -8.20 12.08 -20.05
C ASP A 446 -8.73 11.82 -18.63
N ALA A 447 -8.85 12.87 -17.81
CA ALA A 447 -9.34 12.71 -16.43
C ALA A 447 -10.78 12.14 -16.39
N GLU A 448 -11.64 12.49 -17.34
CA GLU A 448 -13.02 12.01 -17.41
C GLU A 448 -13.11 10.51 -17.75
N THR A 449 -12.24 10.03 -18.63
CA THR A 449 -12.12 8.61 -18.96
C THR A 449 -11.66 7.81 -17.74
N MET A 450 -10.68 8.32 -16.98
CA MET A 450 -10.23 7.68 -15.74
C MET A 450 -11.34 7.61 -14.67
N LYS A 451 -12.10 8.70 -14.50
CA LYS A 451 -13.25 8.74 -13.57
C LYS A 451 -14.33 7.72 -13.90
N ARG A 452 -14.60 7.51 -15.20
CA ARG A 452 -15.56 6.51 -15.68
C ARG A 452 -15.02 5.10 -15.47
N LEU A 453 -13.78 4.85 -15.91
CA LEU A 453 -13.13 3.53 -15.87
C LEU A 453 -13.20 2.89 -14.48
N VAL A 454 -12.81 3.64 -13.44
CA VAL A 454 -12.78 3.11 -12.08
C VAL A 454 -14.16 2.74 -11.55
N PHE A 455 -15.24 3.32 -12.08
CA PHE A 455 -16.62 3.06 -11.65
C PHE A 455 -17.48 2.34 -12.68
N GLU A 456 -16.86 1.67 -13.66
CA GLU A 456 -17.56 0.74 -14.55
C GLU A 456 -18.13 -0.46 -13.78
N ASN A 457 -17.53 -0.83 -12.64
CA ASN A 457 -17.95 -1.92 -11.76
C ASN A 457 -18.17 -3.26 -12.48
N ARG A 458 -17.54 -3.48 -13.64
CA ARG A 458 -17.61 -4.75 -14.37
C ARG A 458 -16.93 -5.86 -13.59
N ASN A 459 -17.51 -7.04 -13.63
CA ASN A 459 -17.01 -8.23 -12.97
C ASN A 459 -16.31 -9.13 -14.00
N THR A 460 -14.97 -9.05 -14.08
CA THR A 460 -14.18 -9.76 -15.09
C THR A 460 -14.34 -11.27 -15.00
N ALA A 461 -14.43 -11.84 -13.79
CA ALA A 461 -14.70 -13.26 -13.63
C ALA A 461 -16.06 -13.65 -14.21
N ALA A 462 -17.11 -12.86 -13.97
CA ALA A 462 -18.43 -13.13 -14.53
C ALA A 462 -18.44 -13.03 -16.06
N GLU A 463 -17.75 -12.03 -16.62
CA GLU A 463 -17.63 -11.87 -18.07
C GLU A 463 -16.96 -13.06 -18.75
N LEU A 464 -15.98 -13.67 -18.09
CA LEU A 464 -15.24 -14.83 -18.61
C LEU A 464 -15.95 -16.16 -18.38
N TYR A 465 -16.51 -16.39 -17.19
CA TYR A 465 -16.89 -17.74 -16.75
C TYR A 465 -18.40 -17.98 -16.66
N LEU A 466 -19.23 -16.94 -16.54
CA LEU A 466 -20.65 -17.15 -16.24
C LEU A 466 -21.38 -17.91 -17.35
N ASP A 467 -21.05 -17.64 -18.62
CA ASP A 467 -21.65 -18.32 -19.78
C ASP A 467 -21.23 -19.79 -19.90
N GLN A 468 -20.14 -20.18 -19.23
CA GLN A 468 -19.63 -21.55 -19.24
C GLN A 468 -20.26 -22.40 -18.11
N MET A 469 -20.99 -21.78 -17.19
CA MET A 469 -21.59 -22.47 -16.05
C MET A 469 -22.75 -23.35 -16.50
N PRO A 470 -22.68 -24.70 -16.33
CA PRO A 470 -23.78 -25.57 -16.64
C PRO A 470 -24.87 -25.41 -15.57
N CYS A 471 -25.77 -24.43 -15.75
CA CYS A 471 -26.80 -24.21 -14.75
C CYS A 471 -28.19 -24.70 -15.16
N THR A 472 -28.69 -25.68 -14.44
CA THR A 472 -30.04 -26.25 -14.58
C THR A 472 -31.02 -25.78 -13.49
N ARG A 473 -30.55 -24.98 -12.52
CA ARG A 473 -31.29 -24.54 -11.33
C ARG A 473 -32.10 -23.28 -11.64
N ALA A 474 -33.22 -23.08 -10.94
CA ALA A 474 -34.08 -21.92 -11.14
C ALA A 474 -33.38 -20.62 -10.71
N GLU A 475 -32.58 -20.68 -9.65
CA GLU A 475 -31.83 -19.57 -9.06
C GLU A 475 -30.81 -18.99 -10.03
N CYS A 476 -30.33 -19.75 -11.00
CA CYS A 476 -29.44 -19.23 -12.04
C CYS A 476 -30.09 -18.23 -12.96
N GLU A 477 -31.42 -18.16 -12.99
CA GLU A 477 -32.11 -17.08 -13.70
C GLU A 477 -31.73 -15.70 -13.13
N VAL A 478 -31.39 -15.63 -11.84
CA VAL A 478 -30.84 -14.41 -11.23
C VAL A 478 -29.53 -14.01 -11.92
N LEU A 479 -28.60 -14.96 -12.05
CA LEU A 479 -27.30 -14.69 -12.67
C LEU A 479 -27.41 -14.43 -14.17
N ARG A 480 -28.35 -15.09 -14.88
CA ARG A 480 -28.58 -14.84 -16.31
C ARG A 480 -29.12 -13.44 -16.60
N LYS A 481 -29.94 -12.90 -15.69
CA LYS A 481 -30.51 -11.54 -15.81
C LYS A 481 -29.54 -10.46 -15.35
N TRP A 482 -28.53 -10.82 -14.57
CA TRP A 482 -27.52 -9.89 -14.09
C TRP A 482 -26.61 -9.44 -15.23
N ASP A 483 -26.36 -8.14 -15.30
CA ASP A 483 -25.55 -7.49 -16.34
C ASP A 483 -24.04 -7.60 -16.12
N ARG A 484 -23.62 -8.45 -15.15
CA ARG A 484 -22.21 -8.68 -14.77
C ARG A 484 -21.53 -7.43 -14.20
N ARG A 485 -22.30 -6.49 -13.65
CA ARG A 485 -21.79 -5.29 -12.97
C ARG A 485 -22.19 -5.26 -11.49
N ASN A 486 -21.29 -4.81 -10.63
CA ASN A 486 -21.52 -4.63 -9.21
C ASN A 486 -22.01 -3.21 -8.90
N GLU A 487 -23.20 -2.85 -9.40
CA GLU A 487 -23.87 -1.58 -9.10
C GLU A 487 -24.77 -1.71 -7.87
N ILE A 488 -25.15 -0.57 -7.27
CA ILE A 488 -26.06 -0.53 -6.11
C ILE A 488 -27.37 -1.31 -6.37
N GLY A 489 -27.91 -1.21 -7.59
CA GLY A 489 -29.13 -1.87 -8.00
C GLY A 489 -28.96 -3.33 -8.47
N SER A 490 -27.74 -3.85 -8.52
CA SER A 490 -27.47 -5.15 -9.13
C SER A 490 -28.02 -6.30 -8.30
N VAL A 491 -28.91 -7.09 -8.90
CA VAL A 491 -29.38 -8.36 -8.35
C VAL A 491 -28.57 -9.47 -9.01
N GLY A 492 -27.94 -10.33 -8.20
CA GLY A 492 -27.09 -11.44 -8.67
C GLY A 492 -25.59 -11.25 -8.44
N ALA A 493 -25.10 -10.01 -8.31
CA ALA A 493 -23.69 -9.75 -8.00
C ALA A 493 -23.22 -10.46 -6.72
N LEU A 494 -24.02 -10.37 -5.65
CA LEU A 494 -23.75 -11.03 -4.37
C LEU A 494 -23.65 -12.56 -4.50
N LEU A 495 -24.58 -13.16 -5.24
CA LEU A 495 -24.62 -14.59 -5.48
C LEU A 495 -23.40 -15.04 -6.28
N PHE A 496 -23.08 -14.33 -7.37
CA PHE A 496 -21.94 -14.64 -8.21
C PHE A 496 -20.64 -14.57 -7.41
N ASP A 497 -20.44 -13.48 -6.67
CA ASP A 497 -19.23 -13.28 -5.90
C ASP A 497 -19.08 -14.40 -4.85
N ARG A 498 -20.11 -14.68 -4.04
CA ARG A 498 -20.03 -15.77 -3.05
C ARG A 498 -19.74 -17.12 -3.67
N TRP A 499 -20.42 -17.45 -4.78
CA TRP A 499 -20.23 -18.71 -5.49
C TRP A 499 -18.82 -18.85 -6.06
N PHE A 500 -18.30 -17.80 -6.69
CA PHE A 500 -16.95 -17.81 -7.27
C PHE A 500 -15.88 -17.91 -6.18
N ALA A 501 -16.05 -17.21 -5.05
CA ALA A 501 -15.17 -17.33 -3.89
C ALA A 501 -15.17 -18.74 -3.28
N ALA A 502 -16.31 -19.44 -3.34
CA ALA A 502 -16.46 -20.82 -2.87
C ALA A 502 -15.98 -21.88 -3.90
N GLY A 503 -15.26 -21.45 -4.95
CA GLY A 503 -14.61 -22.34 -5.92
C GLY A 503 -15.42 -22.60 -7.18
N GLY A 504 -16.58 -21.95 -7.37
CA GLY A 504 -17.29 -21.96 -8.64
C GLY A 504 -17.86 -23.33 -9.07
N THR A 505 -18.10 -24.25 -8.12
CA THR A 505 -18.66 -25.59 -8.40
C THR A 505 -20.18 -25.61 -8.26
N GLU A 506 -20.85 -26.63 -8.79
CA GLU A 506 -22.30 -26.82 -8.56
C GLU A 506 -22.63 -27.00 -7.07
N LYS A 507 -21.81 -27.76 -6.35
CA LYS A 507 -21.95 -27.94 -4.90
C LYS A 507 -21.83 -26.61 -4.16
N ALA A 508 -20.82 -25.81 -4.49
CA ALA A 508 -20.64 -24.48 -3.92
C ALA A 508 -21.83 -23.56 -4.24
N PHE A 509 -22.44 -23.71 -5.42
CA PHE A 509 -23.62 -22.94 -5.79
C PHE A 509 -24.80 -23.25 -4.85
N ASP A 510 -25.09 -24.53 -4.62
CA ASP A 510 -26.18 -24.96 -3.74
C ASP A 510 -25.94 -24.50 -2.29
N GLU A 511 -24.71 -24.61 -1.79
CA GLU A 511 -24.31 -24.12 -0.46
C GLU A 511 -24.51 -22.61 -0.32
N VAL A 512 -24.09 -21.84 -1.32
CA VAL A 512 -24.23 -20.37 -1.33
C VAL A 512 -25.69 -19.93 -1.47
N VAL A 513 -26.49 -20.62 -2.30
CA VAL A 513 -27.93 -20.34 -2.39
C VAL A 513 -28.61 -20.58 -1.05
N ALA A 514 -28.28 -21.68 -0.37
CA ALA A 514 -28.80 -21.95 0.97
C ALA A 514 -28.33 -20.91 2.01
N GLU A 515 -27.06 -20.49 1.96
CA GLU A 515 -26.48 -19.47 2.84
C GLU A 515 -27.18 -18.11 2.66
N LEU A 516 -27.35 -17.67 1.40
CA LEU A 516 -27.92 -16.37 1.08
C LEU A 516 -29.44 -16.33 1.22
N GLY A 517 -30.12 -17.45 0.96
CA GLY A 517 -31.58 -17.56 1.02
C GLY A 517 -32.25 -16.43 0.20
N PRO A 518 -33.19 -15.66 0.79
CA PRO A 518 -33.87 -14.57 0.08
C PRO A 518 -32.95 -13.47 -0.47
N LYS A 519 -31.71 -13.33 0.05
CA LYS A 519 -30.77 -12.29 -0.38
C LYS A 519 -30.31 -12.47 -1.83
N ILE A 520 -30.46 -13.66 -2.42
CA ILE A 520 -30.13 -13.88 -3.84
C ILE A 520 -30.96 -12.99 -4.77
N HIS A 521 -32.13 -12.51 -4.32
CA HIS A 521 -33.02 -11.64 -5.08
C HIS A 521 -32.93 -10.15 -4.69
N GLN A 522 -32.02 -9.80 -3.77
CA GLN A 522 -31.87 -8.43 -3.30
C GLN A 522 -30.83 -7.66 -4.13
N PRO A 523 -31.01 -6.35 -4.31
CA PRO A 523 -29.97 -5.46 -4.81
C PRO A 523 -28.70 -5.51 -3.93
N LEU A 524 -27.53 -5.34 -4.56
CA LEU A 524 -26.25 -5.28 -3.86
C LEU A 524 -26.26 -4.22 -2.75
N GLY A 525 -26.83 -3.04 -3.00
CA GLY A 525 -26.84 -1.93 -2.06
C GLY A 525 -27.63 -2.19 -0.76
N ASP A 526 -28.55 -3.15 -0.74
CA ASP A 526 -29.25 -3.56 0.48
C ASP A 526 -28.35 -4.36 1.41
N ASN A 527 -27.31 -5.00 0.84
CA ASN A 527 -26.40 -5.89 1.52
C ASN A 527 -24.99 -5.28 1.67
N GLN A 528 -24.57 -4.35 0.82
CA GLN A 528 -23.25 -3.72 0.85
C GLN A 528 -23.39 -2.22 1.08
N TYR A 529 -23.09 -1.78 2.30
CA TYR A 529 -23.24 -0.38 2.71
C TYR A 529 -22.20 0.02 3.75
N VAL A 530 -22.17 1.32 4.05
CA VAL A 530 -21.59 1.83 5.30
C VAL A 530 -22.64 2.54 6.12
N VAL A 531 -22.47 2.51 7.44
CA VAL A 531 -23.33 3.29 8.34
C VAL A 531 -22.64 4.62 8.67
N ARG A 532 -23.35 5.72 8.43
CA ARG A 532 -22.95 7.08 8.82
C ARG A 532 -24.14 7.76 9.46
N ASP A 533 -23.95 8.24 10.69
CA ASP A 533 -24.99 8.92 11.48
C ASP A 533 -26.31 8.14 11.55
N GLY A 534 -26.21 6.81 11.75
CA GLY A 534 -27.36 5.90 11.81
C GLY A 534 -28.00 5.58 10.46
N ARG A 535 -27.53 6.15 9.34
CA ARG A 535 -28.05 5.90 8.00
C ARG A 535 -27.16 4.92 7.22
N LYS A 536 -27.77 3.92 6.59
CA LYS A 536 -27.11 3.06 5.59
C LYS A 536 -26.91 3.83 4.29
N ILE A 537 -25.66 3.90 3.83
CA ILE A 537 -25.29 4.44 2.52
C ILE A 537 -24.88 3.27 1.65
N PRO A 538 -25.67 2.89 0.63
CA PRO A 538 -25.37 1.74 -0.23
C PRO A 538 -24.13 2.01 -1.08
N LEU A 539 -23.31 0.98 -1.30
CA LEU A 539 -22.05 1.10 -2.04
C LEU A 539 -22.01 0.16 -3.24
N HIS A 540 -21.61 0.70 -4.40
CA HIS A 540 -21.24 -0.08 -5.60
C HIS A 540 -19.77 -0.52 -5.52
N GLY A 541 -19.34 -1.35 -6.47
CA GLY A 541 -18.05 -2.04 -6.44
C GLY A 541 -18.17 -3.43 -5.82
N GLY A 542 -17.07 -4.15 -5.78
CA GLY A 542 -17.09 -5.56 -5.38
C GLY A 542 -15.71 -6.12 -5.12
N PRO A 543 -15.62 -7.43 -4.83
CA PRO A 543 -14.37 -8.04 -4.41
C PRO A 543 -13.33 -8.03 -5.53
N GLY A 544 -12.07 -7.79 -5.16
CA GLY A 544 -10.99 -7.72 -6.14
C GLY A 544 -10.64 -9.07 -6.78
N TRP A 545 -10.90 -10.18 -6.11
CA TRP A 545 -10.59 -11.51 -6.64
C TRP A 545 -11.54 -11.94 -7.77
N SER A 546 -12.75 -11.37 -7.88
CA SER A 546 -13.63 -11.53 -9.06
C SER A 546 -13.30 -10.54 -10.19
N GLY A 547 -12.29 -9.69 -10.01
CA GLY A 547 -11.81 -8.76 -11.02
C GLY A 547 -12.57 -7.44 -11.09
N VAL A 548 -13.45 -7.15 -10.13
CA VAL A 548 -14.05 -5.81 -10.03
C VAL A 548 -12.95 -4.80 -9.74
N TYR A 549 -12.69 -3.91 -10.70
CA TYR A 549 -11.61 -2.93 -10.58
C TYR A 549 -11.88 -1.95 -9.43
N ASN A 550 -13.13 -1.56 -9.25
CA ASN A 550 -13.57 -0.82 -8.06
C ASN A 550 -13.67 -1.73 -6.83
N LEU A 551 -12.51 -2.08 -6.27
CA LEU A 551 -12.45 -3.05 -5.19
C LEU A 551 -13.18 -2.51 -3.95
N ILE A 552 -14.19 -3.24 -3.48
CA ILE A 552 -14.86 -3.01 -2.21
C ILE A 552 -15.01 -4.36 -1.51
N ASN A 553 -14.50 -4.43 -0.27
CA ASN A 553 -14.63 -5.60 0.57
C ASN A 553 -15.59 -5.30 1.73
N MET A 554 -16.57 -6.16 1.86
CA MET A 554 -17.58 -6.11 2.90
C MET A 554 -17.26 -7.16 3.97
N ASP A 555 -17.41 -6.78 5.24
CA ASP A 555 -17.47 -7.78 6.31
C ASP A 555 -18.79 -8.55 6.21
N TRP A 556 -18.72 -9.87 6.06
CA TRP A 556 -19.90 -10.71 5.86
C TRP A 556 -20.77 -10.82 7.11
N GLN A 557 -20.22 -10.63 8.31
CA GLN A 557 -21.00 -10.72 9.55
C GLN A 557 -21.94 -9.52 9.68
N ASP A 558 -21.40 -8.32 9.49
CA ASP A 558 -22.12 -7.05 9.72
C ASP A 558 -22.62 -6.39 8.43
N GLN A 559 -22.23 -6.91 7.26
CA GLN A 559 -22.56 -6.36 5.95
C GLN A 559 -22.07 -4.91 5.75
N GLU A 560 -21.09 -4.48 6.56
CA GLU A 560 -20.46 -3.17 6.49
C GLU A 560 -19.16 -3.24 5.68
N VAL A 561 -18.94 -2.29 4.77
CA VAL A 561 -17.66 -2.16 4.06
C VAL A 561 -16.54 -1.83 5.05
N SER A 562 -15.49 -2.65 4.99
CA SER A 562 -14.36 -2.58 5.92
C SER A 562 -13.07 -2.05 5.26
N ASP A 563 -12.87 -2.39 3.99
CA ASP A 563 -11.74 -1.94 3.17
C ASP A 563 -12.10 -1.91 1.68
N GLY A 564 -11.23 -1.32 0.87
CA GLY A 564 -11.41 -1.18 -0.58
C GLY A 564 -10.92 0.16 -1.10
N SER A 565 -11.45 0.57 -2.26
CA SER A 565 -11.34 1.91 -2.82
C SER A 565 -11.44 2.96 -1.73
N SER A 566 -10.32 3.67 -1.53
CA SER A 566 -10.14 4.56 -0.39
C SER A 566 -9.97 6.00 -0.88
N PHE A 567 -8.75 6.40 -1.22
CA PHE A 567 -8.47 7.64 -1.95
C PHE A 567 -8.39 7.35 -3.43
N VAL A 568 -9.43 7.72 -4.19
CA VAL A 568 -9.45 7.58 -5.63
C VAL A 568 -9.14 8.93 -6.26
N PHE A 569 -8.21 8.98 -7.21
CA PHE A 569 -7.84 10.22 -7.87
C PHE A 569 -7.52 10.02 -9.34
N ALA A 570 -7.95 10.98 -10.16
CA ALA A 570 -7.66 11.07 -11.57
C ALA A 570 -6.97 12.41 -11.85
N VAL A 571 -5.82 12.38 -12.52
CA VAL A 571 -5.00 13.56 -12.81
C VAL A 571 -4.68 13.57 -14.30
N GLU A 572 -4.92 14.71 -14.94
CA GLU A 572 -4.59 14.97 -16.33
C GLU A 572 -3.72 16.22 -16.40
N TYR A 573 -2.54 16.06 -17.00
CA TYR A 573 -1.69 17.17 -17.34
C TYR A 573 -2.09 17.78 -18.69
N THR A 574 -1.87 19.08 -18.81
CA THR A 574 -2.09 19.84 -20.06
C THR A 574 -0.98 20.89 -20.18
N ASP A 575 -1.01 21.72 -21.21
CA ASP A 575 -0.09 22.86 -21.33
C ASP A 575 -0.32 23.95 -20.28
N ARG A 576 -1.40 23.85 -19.48
CA ARG A 576 -1.66 24.78 -18.38
C ARG A 576 -0.61 24.63 -17.29
N ALA A 577 -0.48 25.67 -16.46
CA ALA A 577 0.42 25.65 -15.31
C ALA A 577 0.05 24.55 -14.29
N CYS A 578 -1.21 24.13 -14.26
CA CYS A 578 -1.75 23.23 -13.25
C CYS A 578 -2.56 22.10 -13.88
N PRO A 579 -2.51 20.89 -13.30
CA PRO A 579 -3.26 19.75 -13.80
C PRO A 579 -4.76 19.91 -13.56
N THR A 580 -5.54 19.23 -14.39
CA THR A 580 -6.94 18.92 -14.06
C THR A 580 -6.93 17.68 -13.18
N ALA A 581 -7.37 17.83 -11.93
CA ALA A 581 -7.43 16.71 -11.00
C ALA A 581 -8.83 16.54 -10.41
N TYR A 582 -9.18 15.30 -10.11
CA TYR A 582 -10.37 14.91 -9.38
C TYR A 582 -9.99 13.91 -8.30
N THR A 583 -10.57 14.07 -7.12
CA THR A 583 -10.29 13.26 -5.95
C THR A 583 -11.57 12.84 -5.28
N LEU A 584 -11.53 11.71 -4.58
CA LEU A 584 -12.63 11.20 -3.79
C LEU A 584 -12.08 10.36 -2.65
N MET A 585 -12.35 10.78 -1.42
CA MET A 585 -11.96 10.05 -0.21
C MET A 585 -13.17 9.25 0.28
N ALA A 586 -13.31 8.01 -0.20
CA ALA A 586 -14.48 7.17 0.04
C ALA A 586 -14.84 7.00 1.54
N PRO A 587 -13.88 6.78 2.46
CA PRO A 587 -14.20 6.66 3.88
C PRO A 587 -14.78 7.94 4.50
N ALA A 588 -14.32 9.11 4.02
CA ALA A 588 -14.73 10.42 4.53
C ALA A 588 -16.02 10.92 3.86
N ARG A 589 -16.23 10.61 2.58
CA ARG A 589 -17.40 11.00 1.77
C ARG A 589 -18.04 9.80 1.09
N PRO A 590 -18.55 8.82 1.86
CA PRO A 590 -19.21 7.65 1.30
C PRO A 590 -20.50 8.01 0.55
N ASP A 591 -21.12 9.14 0.87
CA ASP A 591 -22.26 9.72 0.15
C ASP A 591 -21.88 10.11 -1.28
N LEU A 592 -20.77 10.82 -1.45
CA LEU A 592 -20.27 11.20 -2.78
C LEU A 592 -19.78 9.99 -3.55
N TYR A 593 -19.12 9.05 -2.85
CA TYR A 593 -18.64 7.83 -3.46
C TYR A 593 -19.78 6.93 -3.95
N SER A 594 -20.81 6.71 -3.12
CA SER A 594 -22.05 6.04 -3.50
C SER A 594 -22.68 6.66 -4.75
N ALA A 595 -22.71 7.98 -4.83
CA ALA A 595 -23.25 8.72 -5.97
C ALA A 595 -22.29 8.87 -7.18
N LYS A 596 -21.09 8.28 -7.13
CA LYS A 596 -20.01 8.46 -8.14
C LYS A 596 -19.67 9.94 -8.40
N LYS A 597 -19.85 10.80 -7.40
CA LYS A 597 -19.70 12.26 -7.49
C LYS A 597 -18.30 12.68 -7.06
N TRP A 598 -17.45 12.95 -8.05
CA TRP A 598 -16.07 13.38 -7.84
C TRP A 598 -15.97 14.82 -7.32
N GLN A 599 -14.95 15.09 -6.51
CA GLN A 599 -14.57 16.44 -6.12
C GLN A 599 -13.41 16.90 -7.00
N LYS A 600 -13.43 18.14 -7.47
CA LYS A 600 -12.33 18.69 -8.26
C LYS A 600 -11.16 19.04 -7.34
N GLY A 601 -9.97 18.52 -7.63
CA GLY A 601 -8.74 18.69 -6.85
C GLY A 601 -8.39 20.15 -6.58
N ALA A 602 -7.76 20.41 -5.43
CA ALA A 602 -7.55 21.75 -4.89
C ALA A 602 -6.16 22.33 -5.20
N LEU A 603 -5.26 21.56 -5.83
CA LEU A 603 -3.95 22.04 -6.23
C LEU A 603 -4.07 23.27 -7.14
N CYS A 604 -3.20 24.26 -6.92
CA CYS A 604 -3.19 25.55 -7.61
C CYS A 604 -4.41 26.47 -7.43
N ARG A 605 -5.28 26.22 -6.45
CA ARG A 605 -6.30 27.18 -6.02
C ARG A 605 -5.85 27.99 -4.82
#